data_AF-A0AA38G7T2-F1
#
_entry.id   AF-A0AA38G7T2-F1
#
_cell.length_a   1.000
_cell.length_b   1.000
_cell.length_c   1.000
_cell.angle_alpha   90.00
_cell.angle_beta   90.00
_cell.angle_gamma   90.00
#
_symmetry.space_group_name_H-M   'P 1'
#
loop_
_entity.id
_entity.type
_entity.pdbx_description
1 polymer ?
#
loop_
_entity_poly.entity_id
_entity_poly.type
_entity_poly.pdbx_seq_one_letter_code
_entity_poly.pdbx_strand_id
1 'polypeptide(L)'
;LHLNTAARALSYSNTQGKRAGGAPARAPARSDQSNSQVIQCGGRIRVEDGLSALVQILPKDVCENLLKQPKRDELLEVVLDLGRCPEARFLGEDSGVILRTEEITRRDLDAAQASIGEFGGDNRAGIEGTLHRISAIRTRKGVIVGLTCRVGRAVNGHVDMVRDLLFYGESILFLGRPGVGKTTVMREIARVLADELHKRVVIVDTSNEIGGDGDIPHPAIGSARRMQVPEPCLQHKVMIEAVENHMPEVVIVDEIGTEAEALACRTIAERGVMLVGTAHGERLANLIKNSTLCDLVGGVQSVTLGDDEARARGTQKSVLERKAPPTFPLLIEMREQHYW
;
A
#
# COMPACT_ATOMS: atom_id res chain seq x y z
N LEU A 1 8.78 27.03 13.33
CA LEU A 1 7.49 26.54 13.87
C LEU A 1 7.82 25.71 15.10
N HIS A 2 7.78 26.32 16.29
CA HIS A 2 7.80 25.55 17.54
C HIS A 2 6.37 25.03 17.76
N LEU A 3 6.10 23.84 17.21
CA LEU A 3 4.90 23.09 17.53
C LEU A 3 5.08 22.58 18.96
N ASN A 4 4.40 23.22 19.91
CA ASN A 4 4.32 22.73 21.28
C ASN A 4 3.32 21.56 21.28
N THR A 5 3.84 20.40 20.91
CA THR A 5 3.23 19.10 21.20
C THR A 5 4.40 18.26 21.67
N ALA A 6 4.24 17.57 22.80
CA ALA A 6 5.23 16.66 23.35
C ALA A 6 5.46 15.49 22.37
N ALA A 7 6.25 15.72 21.33
CA ALA A 7 6.79 14.69 20.48
C ALA A 7 8.03 14.15 21.20
N ARG A 8 7.90 12.96 21.77
CA ARG A 8 9.06 12.18 22.23
C ARG A 8 9.88 11.83 20.99
N ALA A 9 10.92 12.62 20.73
CA ALA A 9 12.01 12.21 19.85
C ALA A 9 12.83 11.14 20.61
N LEU A 10 12.57 9.86 20.32
CA LEU A 10 13.42 8.77 20.78
C LEU A 10 14.58 8.65 19.79
N SER A 11 15.76 9.12 20.20
CA SER A 11 17.02 8.73 19.57
C SER A 11 17.64 7.64 20.44
N TYR A 12 17.89 6.45 19.88
CA TYR A 12 18.56 5.39 20.62
C TYR A 12 19.82 4.90 19.88
N SER A 13 20.94 5.05 20.59
CA SER A 13 22.20 4.39 20.34
C SER A 13 22.22 3.03 21.04
N ASN A 14 22.65 2.01 20.31
CA ASN A 14 22.63 0.62 20.74
C ASN A 14 23.79 0.36 21.71
N THR A 15 23.51 0.06 22.99
CA THR A 15 24.49 -0.46 23.94
C THR A 15 24.04 -1.82 24.46
N GLN A 16 24.81 -2.86 24.10
CA GLN A 16 24.58 -4.24 24.49
C GLN A 16 24.86 -4.49 25.97
N GLY A 17 23.91 -5.12 26.67
CA GLY A 17 24.02 -5.60 28.04
C GLY A 17 23.73 -7.11 28.16
N LYS A 18 24.67 -7.82 28.79
CA LYS A 18 24.85 -9.28 28.98
C LYS A 18 23.73 -10.04 29.74
N ARG A 19 23.62 -11.37 29.47
CA ARG A 19 23.79 -12.57 30.38
C ARG A 19 22.92 -13.76 29.90
N ALA A 20 23.48 -14.97 29.63
CA ALA A 20 23.76 -16.12 30.53
C ALA A 20 22.54 -16.58 31.34
N GLY A 21 22.08 -17.85 31.41
CA GLY A 21 22.48 -19.18 30.92
C GLY A 21 21.57 -20.21 31.63
N GLY A 22 21.37 -21.42 31.07
CA GLY A 22 20.68 -22.53 31.76
C GLY A 22 20.08 -23.59 30.82
N ALA A 23 20.52 -24.83 30.95
CA ALA A 23 20.14 -26.01 30.16
C ALA A 23 19.48 -27.10 31.07
N PRO A 24 19.19 -28.34 30.63
CA PRO A 24 17.89 -28.75 30.06
C PRO A 24 17.29 -30.04 30.68
N ALA A 25 16.04 -30.41 30.31
CA ALA A 25 15.45 -31.77 30.45
C ALA A 25 14.05 -31.76 29.78
N ARG A 26 13.46 -32.80 29.16
CA ARG A 26 13.80 -34.13 28.61
C ARG A 26 12.50 -34.58 27.89
N ALA A 27 12.60 -35.20 26.70
CA ALA A 27 11.45 -35.61 25.86
C ALA A 27 10.71 -36.88 26.37
N PRO A 28 9.54 -37.22 25.78
CA PRO A 28 9.55 -38.31 24.79
C PRO A 28 8.67 -38.15 23.52
N ALA A 29 9.17 -38.84 22.49
CA ALA A 29 8.74 -39.34 21.16
C ALA A 29 7.33 -39.21 20.50
N ARG A 30 7.37 -38.81 19.20
CA ARG A 30 6.78 -39.32 17.91
C ARG A 30 5.25 -39.48 17.80
N SER A 31 4.51 -39.11 16.73
CA SER A 31 4.66 -38.93 15.26
C SER A 31 3.74 -37.75 14.80
N ASP A 32 3.86 -37.01 13.69
CA ASP A 32 4.02 -37.31 12.26
C ASP A 32 4.67 -36.10 11.55
N GLN A 33 5.47 -36.36 10.51
CA GLN A 33 6.21 -35.36 9.74
C GLN A 33 5.41 -34.86 8.54
N SER A 34 4.91 -33.63 8.61
CA SER A 34 4.78 -32.74 7.44
C SER A 34 5.72 -31.56 7.66
N ASN A 35 6.68 -31.42 6.74
CA ASN A 35 7.91 -30.66 6.95
C ASN A 35 7.67 -29.16 6.69
N SER A 36 7.10 -28.45 7.64
CA SER A 36 7.11 -26.98 7.71
C SER A 36 8.19 -26.53 8.69
N GLN A 37 9.42 -26.35 8.18
CA GLN A 37 10.50 -25.78 8.99
C GLN A 37 10.25 -24.30 9.24
N VAL A 38 9.79 -24.00 10.46
CA VAL A 38 9.86 -22.68 11.08
C VAL A 38 11.35 -22.39 11.37
N ILE A 39 11.93 -21.42 10.65
CA ILE A 39 13.27 -20.90 10.93
C ILE A 39 13.15 -19.46 11.44
N GLN A 40 13.84 -19.24 12.55
CA GLN A 40 13.86 -18.07 13.42
C GLN A 40 14.66 -16.89 12.84
N CYS A 41 14.17 -15.68 13.13
CA CYS A 41 14.76 -14.33 13.08
C CYS A 41 16.02 -14.07 12.23
N GLY A 42 15.79 -13.40 11.11
CA GLY A 42 16.70 -12.47 10.45
C GLY A 42 15.88 -11.72 9.41
N GLY A 43 15.75 -10.39 9.51
CA GLY A 43 14.90 -9.57 8.64
C GLY A 43 15.26 -9.76 7.17
N ARG A 44 14.52 -10.63 6.48
CA ARG A 44 14.63 -10.88 5.04
C ARG A 44 13.30 -10.48 4.41
N ILE A 45 13.38 -9.53 3.50
CA ILE A 45 12.28 -9.15 2.62
C ILE A 45 11.90 -10.39 1.81
N ARG A 46 10.65 -10.84 1.94
CA ARG A 46 10.09 -11.92 1.10
C ARG A 46 9.25 -11.29 0.00
N VAL A 47 9.49 -11.73 -1.23
CA VAL A 47 8.75 -11.32 -2.42
C VAL A 47 7.92 -12.49 -2.88
N GLU A 48 6.60 -12.34 -2.87
CA GLU A 48 5.67 -13.27 -3.53
C GLU A 48 5.21 -12.62 -4.83
N ASP A 49 5.48 -13.27 -5.96
CA ASP A 49 5.32 -12.68 -7.30
C ASP A 49 4.19 -13.26 -8.12
N GLY A 50 3.50 -14.32 -7.66
CA GLY A 50 2.26 -14.84 -8.27
C GLY A 50 2.37 -15.23 -9.75
N LEU A 51 3.58 -15.34 -10.30
CA LEU A 51 3.84 -15.30 -11.74
C LEU A 51 3.07 -16.39 -12.51
N SER A 52 2.78 -17.52 -11.88
CA SER A 52 1.97 -18.60 -12.44
C SER A 52 0.61 -18.14 -12.96
N ALA A 53 -0.04 -17.17 -12.30
CA ALA A 53 -1.34 -16.68 -12.69
C ALA A 53 -1.25 -15.76 -13.93
N LEU A 54 -0.26 -14.85 -13.95
CA LEU A 54 -0.03 -13.96 -15.10
C LEU A 54 0.28 -14.75 -16.38
N VAL A 55 1.08 -15.80 -16.25
CA VAL A 55 1.55 -16.60 -17.36
C VAL A 55 0.41 -17.35 -18.07
N GLN A 56 -0.71 -17.63 -17.37
CA GLN A 56 -1.88 -18.28 -17.97
C GLN A 56 -2.63 -17.38 -18.98
N ILE A 57 -2.44 -16.07 -18.91
CA ILE A 57 -3.06 -15.10 -19.83
C ILE A 57 -2.28 -15.00 -21.14
N LEU A 58 -0.99 -15.33 -21.11
CA LEU A 58 -0.11 -15.18 -22.26
C LEU A 58 -0.30 -16.34 -23.26
N PRO A 59 -0.07 -16.10 -24.56
CA PRO A 59 0.02 -17.19 -25.53
C PRO A 59 1.04 -18.24 -25.07
N LYS A 60 0.74 -19.52 -25.32
CA LYS A 60 1.48 -20.65 -24.73
C LYS A 60 2.99 -20.60 -25.01
N ASP A 61 3.36 -20.28 -26.24
CA ASP A 61 4.75 -20.15 -26.67
C ASP A 61 5.47 -18.94 -26.02
N VAL A 62 4.77 -17.81 -25.89
CA VAL A 62 5.27 -16.63 -25.17
C VAL A 62 5.52 -16.96 -23.70
N CYS A 63 4.59 -17.66 -23.07
CA CYS A 63 4.70 -18.19 -21.72
C CYS A 63 5.94 -19.09 -21.56
N GLU A 64 6.10 -20.09 -22.42
CA GLU A 64 7.21 -21.04 -22.35
C GLU A 64 8.57 -20.35 -22.51
N ASN A 65 8.66 -19.34 -23.37
CA ASN A 65 9.91 -18.59 -23.58
C ASN A 65 10.18 -17.60 -22.45
N LEU A 66 9.14 -17.03 -21.84
CA LEU A 66 9.27 -16.20 -20.64
C LEU A 66 9.80 -17.01 -19.45
N LEU A 67 9.28 -18.22 -19.24
CA LEU A 67 9.69 -19.08 -18.12
C LEU A 67 11.14 -19.57 -18.21
N LYS A 68 11.73 -19.56 -19.42
CA LYS A 68 13.13 -19.88 -19.68
C LYS A 68 14.08 -18.69 -19.42
N GLN A 69 13.56 -17.49 -19.20
CA GLN A 69 14.40 -16.31 -18.98
C GLN A 69 15.11 -16.42 -17.62
N PRO A 70 16.43 -16.18 -17.55
CA PRO A 70 17.19 -16.32 -16.30
C PRO A 70 16.77 -15.29 -15.24
N LYS A 71 16.26 -14.12 -15.66
CA LYS A 71 15.83 -13.02 -14.79
C LYS A 71 14.32 -12.93 -14.57
N ARG A 72 13.58 -14.03 -14.73
CA ARG A 72 12.10 -14.02 -14.61
C ARG A 72 11.59 -13.45 -13.28
N ASP A 73 12.34 -13.62 -12.19
CA ASP A 73 11.99 -13.10 -10.87
C ASP A 73 12.04 -11.56 -10.82
N GLU A 74 12.73 -10.93 -11.77
CA GLU A 74 12.87 -9.47 -11.96
C GLU A 74 11.94 -8.92 -13.06
N LEU A 75 11.04 -9.74 -13.60
CA LEU A 75 10.10 -9.34 -14.66
C LEU A 75 9.21 -8.17 -14.21
N LEU A 76 9.20 -7.06 -14.93
CA LEU A 76 8.33 -5.91 -14.64
C LEU A 76 7.00 -6.03 -15.39
N GLU A 77 7.06 -6.27 -16.70
CA GLU A 77 5.87 -6.36 -17.54
C GLU A 77 6.12 -7.19 -18.81
N VAL A 78 5.03 -7.69 -19.37
CA VAL A 78 4.97 -8.29 -20.71
C VAL A 78 4.06 -7.44 -21.59
N VAL A 79 4.53 -7.10 -22.78
CA VAL A 79 3.82 -6.26 -23.77
C VAL A 79 3.43 -7.12 -24.96
N LEU A 80 2.14 -7.09 -25.31
CA LEU A 80 1.57 -7.78 -26.46
C LEU A 80 0.91 -6.73 -27.36
N ASP A 81 1.48 -6.43 -28.52
CA ASP A 81 0.92 -5.44 -29.46
C ASP A 81 0.63 -6.11 -30.81
N LEU A 82 -0.59 -5.93 -31.33
CA LEU A 82 -0.99 -6.49 -32.64
C LEU A 82 0.00 -6.07 -33.74
N GLY A 83 0.56 -7.06 -34.44
CA GLY A 83 1.57 -6.84 -35.50
C GLY A 83 2.98 -6.53 -34.99
N ARG A 84 3.29 -6.85 -33.72
CA ARG A 84 4.63 -6.75 -33.14
C ARG A 84 5.02 -8.03 -32.43
N CYS A 85 6.32 -8.27 -32.32
CA CYS A 85 6.83 -9.35 -31.49
C CYS A 85 6.53 -9.06 -30.00
N PRO A 86 6.09 -10.05 -29.20
CA PRO A 86 5.88 -9.85 -27.78
C PRO A 86 7.20 -9.62 -27.04
N GLU A 87 7.16 -8.72 -26.07
CA GLU A 87 8.32 -8.20 -25.36
C GLU A 87 8.15 -8.37 -23.84
N ALA A 88 9.19 -8.82 -23.13
CA ALA A 88 9.28 -8.78 -21.68
C ALA A 88 10.28 -7.71 -21.23
N ARG A 89 9.96 -6.97 -20.17
CA ARG A 89 10.85 -5.98 -19.57
C ARG A 89 11.25 -6.40 -18.17
N PHE A 90 12.54 -6.26 -17.84
CA PHE A 90 13.11 -6.69 -16.57
C PHE A 90 13.69 -5.50 -15.80
N LEU A 91 13.78 -5.62 -14.48
CA LEU A 91 14.40 -4.61 -13.64
C LEU A 91 15.88 -4.44 -14.01
N GLY A 92 16.33 -3.19 -14.17
CA GLY A 92 17.72 -2.87 -14.48
C GLY A 92 18.14 -3.12 -15.94
N GLU A 93 17.20 -3.39 -16.85
CA GLU A 93 17.46 -3.47 -18.28
C GLU A 93 16.84 -2.28 -19.03
N ASP A 94 17.62 -1.66 -19.92
CA ASP A 94 17.19 -0.48 -20.68
C ASP A 94 16.25 -0.83 -21.85
N SER A 95 16.27 -2.08 -22.31
CA SER A 95 15.46 -2.56 -23.44
C SER A 95 14.76 -3.86 -23.09
N GLY A 96 13.55 -4.06 -23.62
CA GLY A 96 12.87 -5.34 -23.47
C GLY A 96 13.47 -6.46 -24.31
N VAL A 97 13.19 -7.69 -23.87
CA VAL A 97 13.59 -8.95 -24.51
C VAL A 97 12.42 -9.48 -25.34
N ILE A 98 12.68 -9.76 -26.61
CA ILE A 98 11.71 -10.38 -27.49
C ILE A 98 11.49 -11.84 -27.08
N LEU A 99 10.23 -12.21 -26.81
CA LEU A 99 9.86 -13.54 -26.33
C LEU A 99 9.61 -14.55 -27.44
N ARG A 100 9.22 -14.10 -28.65
CA ARG A 100 9.16 -14.91 -29.87
C ARG A 100 9.31 -14.01 -31.10
N THR A 101 9.71 -14.58 -32.24
CA THR A 101 9.90 -13.86 -33.50
C THR A 101 8.61 -13.60 -34.28
N GLU A 102 7.57 -14.38 -34.02
CA GLU A 102 6.25 -14.23 -34.62
C GLU A 102 5.49 -13.07 -33.99
N GLU A 103 4.89 -12.24 -34.82
CA GLU A 103 4.08 -11.12 -34.36
C GLU A 103 2.83 -11.59 -33.59
N ILE A 104 2.37 -10.79 -32.64
CA ILE A 104 1.11 -10.99 -31.95
C ILE A 104 -0.03 -10.81 -32.94
N THR A 105 -0.89 -11.82 -32.99
CA THR A 105 -2.06 -11.86 -33.87
C THR A 105 -3.32 -11.43 -33.13
N ARG A 106 -4.40 -11.16 -33.89
CA ARG A 106 -5.74 -10.92 -33.32
C ARG A 106 -6.17 -12.10 -32.42
N ARG A 107 -5.92 -13.33 -32.86
CA ARG A 107 -6.28 -14.55 -32.12
C ARG A 107 -5.58 -14.63 -30.76
N ASP A 108 -4.32 -14.21 -30.69
CA ASP A 108 -3.56 -14.19 -29.43
C ASP A 108 -4.20 -13.21 -28.42
N LEU A 109 -4.55 -12.01 -28.87
CA LEU A 109 -5.19 -11.01 -28.02
C LEU A 109 -6.61 -11.43 -27.60
N ASP A 110 -7.37 -12.04 -28.49
CA ASP A 110 -8.72 -12.53 -28.19
C ASP A 110 -8.67 -13.67 -27.15
N ALA A 111 -7.70 -14.57 -27.25
CA ALA A 111 -7.48 -15.64 -26.27
C ALA A 111 -7.04 -15.09 -24.90
N ALA A 112 -6.14 -14.10 -24.88
CA ALA A 112 -5.75 -13.41 -23.66
C ALA A 112 -6.95 -12.70 -23.02
N GLN A 113 -7.74 -11.95 -23.81
CA GLN A 113 -8.95 -11.28 -23.32
C GLN A 113 -9.95 -12.27 -22.71
N ALA A 114 -10.18 -13.41 -23.36
CA ALA A 114 -11.08 -14.44 -22.83
C ALA A 114 -10.61 -15.02 -21.49
N SER A 115 -9.29 -15.02 -21.24
CA SER A 115 -8.70 -15.50 -19.99
C SER A 115 -8.71 -14.45 -18.88
N ILE A 116 -8.63 -13.16 -19.24
CA ILE A 116 -8.66 -12.02 -18.31
C ILE A 116 -10.08 -11.75 -17.79
N GLY A 117 -11.08 -11.81 -18.68
CA GLY A 117 -12.45 -11.38 -18.38
C GLY A 117 -12.71 -9.92 -18.76
N GLU A 118 -13.53 -9.24 -17.96
CA GLU A 118 -13.94 -7.86 -18.23
C GLU A 118 -12.90 -6.84 -17.75
N PHE A 119 -12.78 -5.74 -18.50
CA PHE A 119 -11.98 -4.58 -18.10
C PHE A 119 -12.90 -3.56 -17.43
N GLY A 120 -12.44 -2.97 -16.33
CA GLY A 120 -13.13 -1.91 -15.62
C GLY A 120 -13.22 -0.61 -16.42
N GLY A 121 -13.93 0.37 -15.85
CA GLY A 121 -14.15 1.69 -16.48
C GLY A 121 -12.87 2.49 -16.76
N ASP A 122 -11.76 2.16 -16.09
CA ASP A 122 -10.44 2.74 -16.29
C ASP A 122 -9.58 1.99 -17.32
N ASN A 123 -10.19 1.05 -18.05
CA ASN A 123 -9.55 0.23 -19.09
C ASN A 123 -8.42 -0.67 -18.55
N ARG A 124 -8.54 -1.09 -17.29
CA ARG A 124 -7.68 -2.07 -16.62
C ARG A 124 -8.47 -3.29 -16.17
N ALA A 125 -7.75 -4.39 -16.01
CA ALA A 125 -8.20 -5.59 -15.34
C ALA A 125 -7.04 -6.07 -14.47
N GLY A 126 -7.31 -6.94 -13.52
CA GLY A 126 -6.26 -7.71 -12.87
C GLY A 126 -6.71 -9.14 -12.66
N ILE A 127 -5.85 -9.91 -12.00
CA ILE A 127 -6.08 -11.34 -11.80
C ILE A 127 -6.45 -11.53 -10.34
N GLU A 128 -7.61 -12.13 -10.08
CA GLU A 128 -8.13 -12.36 -8.74
C GLU A 128 -7.09 -13.00 -7.82
N GLY A 129 -7.03 -12.50 -6.58
CA GLY A 129 -6.07 -12.96 -5.58
C GLY A 129 -4.61 -12.59 -5.88
N THR A 130 -4.32 -11.84 -6.95
CA THR A 130 -2.97 -11.37 -7.31
C THR A 130 -2.88 -9.83 -7.26
N LEU A 131 -1.68 -9.29 -7.41
CA LEU A 131 -1.46 -7.85 -7.64
C LEU A 131 -1.17 -7.54 -9.12
N HIS A 132 -1.32 -8.52 -10.00
CA HIS A 132 -1.05 -8.34 -11.43
C HIS A 132 -2.09 -7.44 -12.07
N ARG A 133 -1.63 -6.58 -12.97
CA ARG A 133 -2.48 -5.61 -13.65
C ARG A 133 -2.30 -5.69 -15.15
N ILE A 134 -3.40 -5.79 -15.87
CA ILE A 134 -3.46 -5.84 -17.31
C ILE A 134 -4.14 -4.57 -17.80
N SER A 135 -3.43 -3.77 -18.60
CA SER A 135 -3.97 -2.58 -19.24
C SER A 135 -4.15 -2.83 -20.72
N ALA A 136 -5.32 -2.50 -21.27
CA ALA A 136 -5.58 -2.69 -22.71
C ALA A 136 -5.26 -1.42 -23.50
N ILE A 137 -4.74 -1.59 -24.72
CA ILE A 137 -4.72 -0.54 -25.75
C ILE A 137 -5.87 -0.84 -26.69
N ARG A 138 -6.74 0.16 -26.93
CA ARG A 138 -7.95 -0.02 -27.73
C ARG A 138 -7.96 0.91 -28.94
N THR A 139 -8.55 0.42 -30.02
CA THR A 139 -8.92 1.27 -31.17
C THR A 139 -10.06 2.21 -30.81
N ARG A 140 -10.34 3.20 -31.67
CA ARG A 140 -11.52 4.07 -31.54
C ARG A 140 -12.86 3.34 -31.49
N LYS A 141 -12.92 2.09 -31.95
CA LYS A 141 -14.11 1.23 -31.91
C LYS A 141 -14.16 0.35 -30.65
N GLY A 142 -13.28 0.56 -29.67
CA GLY A 142 -13.22 -0.21 -28.42
C GLY A 142 -12.53 -1.57 -28.51
N VAL A 143 -12.08 -1.98 -29.70
CA VAL A 143 -11.43 -3.28 -29.90
C VAL A 143 -10.00 -3.25 -29.34
N ILE A 144 -9.64 -4.24 -28.52
CA ILE A 144 -8.28 -4.40 -27.96
C ILE A 144 -7.29 -4.65 -29.11
N VAL A 145 -6.17 -3.94 -29.12
CA VAL A 145 -5.06 -4.09 -30.09
C VAL A 145 -3.71 -4.18 -29.40
N GLY A 146 -3.67 -4.04 -28.08
CA GLY A 146 -2.49 -4.37 -27.30
C GLY A 146 -2.84 -4.59 -25.82
N LEU A 147 -1.94 -5.24 -25.11
CA LEU A 147 -2.02 -5.51 -23.68
C LEU A 147 -0.67 -5.23 -23.03
N THR A 148 -0.71 -4.57 -21.87
CA THR A 148 0.43 -4.43 -20.97
C THR A 148 0.14 -5.20 -19.69
N CYS A 149 0.81 -6.32 -19.49
CA CYS A 149 0.65 -7.24 -18.38
C CYS A 149 1.75 -6.98 -17.34
N ARG A 150 1.44 -6.20 -16.30
CA ARG A 150 2.39 -5.82 -15.24
C ARG A 150 2.41 -6.83 -14.10
N VAL A 151 3.61 -7.15 -13.65
CA VAL A 151 3.84 -8.05 -12.52
C VAL A 151 3.70 -7.27 -11.21
N GLY A 152 2.58 -7.44 -10.51
CA GLY A 152 2.47 -7.00 -9.12
C GLY A 152 3.19 -7.96 -8.19
N ARG A 153 3.82 -7.41 -7.15
CA ARG A 153 4.55 -8.18 -6.13
C ARG A 153 4.16 -7.69 -4.75
N ALA A 154 3.99 -8.62 -3.82
CA ALA A 154 3.89 -8.31 -2.41
C ALA A 154 5.28 -8.39 -1.78
N VAL A 155 5.71 -7.30 -1.14
CA VAL A 155 7.00 -7.18 -0.46
C VAL A 155 6.72 -7.05 1.03
N ASN A 156 7.24 -7.98 1.83
CA ASN A 156 7.07 -7.99 3.28
C ASN A 156 8.34 -7.52 4.01
N GLY A 157 8.21 -7.09 5.26
CA GLY A 157 9.30 -6.73 6.18
C GLY A 157 9.53 -5.23 6.37
N HIS A 158 8.67 -4.37 5.81
CA HIS A 158 8.80 -2.91 5.97
C HIS A 158 8.07 -2.39 7.20
N VAL A 159 7.03 -3.10 7.67
CA VAL A 159 6.24 -2.70 8.85
C VAL A 159 7.04 -2.63 10.14
N ASP A 160 8.19 -3.32 10.23
CA ASP A 160 9.02 -3.37 11.44
C ASP A 160 9.45 -1.97 11.93
N MET A 161 9.57 -0.99 11.04
CA MET A 161 9.92 0.40 11.40
C MET A 161 8.83 1.14 12.17
N VAL A 162 7.58 0.68 12.09
CA VAL A 162 6.41 1.33 12.71
C VAL A 162 5.60 0.36 13.56
N ARG A 163 6.12 -0.84 13.79
CA ARG A 163 5.38 -1.93 14.43
C ARG A 163 4.97 -1.60 15.85
N ASP A 164 5.83 -0.90 16.59
CA ASP A 164 5.53 -0.39 17.92
C ASP A 164 4.37 0.62 17.91
N LEU A 165 4.32 1.50 16.90
CA LEU A 165 3.23 2.47 16.71
C LEU A 165 1.86 1.80 16.55
N LEU A 166 1.81 0.65 15.86
CA LEU A 166 0.57 -0.12 15.69
C LEU A 166 -0.03 -0.60 17.03
N PHE A 167 0.79 -0.85 18.05
CA PHE A 167 0.30 -1.27 19.37
C PHE A 167 -0.30 -0.13 20.18
N TYR A 168 0.01 1.14 19.88
CA TYR A 168 -0.61 2.28 20.56
C TYR A 168 -2.06 2.49 20.11
N GLY A 169 -2.44 2.01 18.92
CA GLY A 169 -3.82 2.09 18.42
C GLY A 169 -4.27 3.49 17.98
N GLU A 170 -3.34 4.44 17.84
CA GLU A 170 -3.61 5.80 17.37
C GLU A 170 -3.63 5.87 15.84
N SER A 171 -4.38 6.81 15.27
CA SER A 171 -4.43 6.99 13.81
C SER A 171 -3.09 7.45 13.22
N ILE A 172 -2.67 6.84 12.11
CA ILE A 172 -1.38 7.05 11.44
C ILE A 172 -1.58 7.56 10.01
N LEU A 173 -0.96 8.69 9.67
CA LEU A 173 -0.92 9.23 8.32
C LEU A 173 0.48 9.10 7.71
N PHE A 174 0.57 8.44 6.57
CA PHE A 174 1.80 8.34 5.78
C PHE A 174 1.84 9.42 4.70
N LEU A 175 2.95 10.16 4.66
CA LEU A 175 3.30 11.08 3.59
C LEU A 175 4.54 10.59 2.85
N GLY A 176 4.68 10.95 1.58
CA GLY A 176 5.83 10.57 0.80
C GLY A 176 5.57 10.66 -0.70
N ARG A 177 6.65 10.79 -1.47
CA ARG A 177 6.58 10.88 -2.94
C ARG A 177 5.90 9.64 -3.54
N PRO A 178 5.35 9.74 -4.76
CA PRO A 178 4.96 8.56 -5.51
C PRO A 178 6.13 7.56 -5.58
N GLY A 179 5.84 6.26 -5.43
CA GLY A 179 6.84 5.19 -5.56
C GLY A 179 7.73 4.90 -4.34
N VAL A 180 7.62 5.63 -3.22
CA VAL A 180 8.43 5.36 -2.00
C VAL A 180 7.99 4.13 -1.20
N GLY A 181 6.93 3.42 -1.65
CA GLY A 181 6.46 2.19 -1.02
C GLY A 181 5.28 2.34 -0.04
N LYS A 182 4.58 3.49 -0.03
CA LYS A 182 3.42 3.72 0.87
C LYS A 182 2.41 2.58 0.83
N THR A 183 1.93 2.22 -0.36
CA THR A 183 0.94 1.14 -0.56
C THR A 183 1.45 -0.21 -0.08
N THR A 184 2.73 -0.52 -0.30
CA THR A 184 3.36 -1.76 0.19
C THR A 184 3.27 -1.86 1.71
N VAL A 185 3.55 -0.75 2.39
CA VAL A 185 3.48 -0.66 3.85
C VAL A 185 2.05 -0.75 4.34
N MET A 186 1.11 -0.05 3.69
CA MET A 186 -0.32 -0.11 4.04
C MET A 186 -0.87 -1.53 3.99
N ARG A 187 -0.46 -2.29 2.96
CA ARG A 187 -0.83 -3.70 2.80
C ARG A 187 -0.33 -4.55 3.97
N GLU A 188 0.93 -4.38 4.36
CA GLU A 188 1.52 -5.13 5.46
C GLU A 188 0.92 -4.71 6.82
N ILE A 189 0.65 -3.42 7.02
CA ILE A 189 -0.05 -2.91 8.22
C ILE A 189 -1.44 -3.55 8.32
N ALA A 190 -2.18 -3.67 7.21
CA ALA A 190 -3.49 -4.33 7.21
C ALA A 190 -3.41 -5.77 7.73
N ARG A 191 -2.44 -6.54 7.21
CA ARG A 191 -2.19 -7.93 7.63
C ARG A 191 -1.80 -8.00 9.11
N VAL A 192 -0.87 -7.16 9.56
CA VAL A 192 -0.42 -7.16 10.96
C VAL A 192 -1.57 -6.80 11.90
N LEU A 193 -2.33 -5.75 11.59
CA LEU A 193 -3.48 -5.35 12.42
C LEU A 193 -4.56 -6.44 12.45
N ALA A 194 -4.87 -7.07 11.31
CA ALA A 194 -5.91 -8.08 11.22
C ALA A 194 -5.49 -9.43 11.84
N ASP A 195 -4.33 -9.97 11.46
CA ASP A 195 -3.93 -11.34 11.80
C ASP A 195 -3.14 -11.42 13.12
N GLU A 196 -2.33 -10.41 13.43
CA GLU A 196 -1.45 -10.44 14.62
C GLU A 196 -2.06 -9.68 15.80
N LEU A 197 -2.69 -8.53 15.56
CA LEU A 197 -3.40 -7.76 16.60
C LEU A 197 -4.90 -8.08 16.68
N HIS A 198 -5.39 -8.97 15.81
CA HIS A 198 -6.78 -9.46 15.81
C HIS A 198 -7.83 -8.34 15.72
N LYS A 199 -7.51 -7.27 14.99
CA LYS A 199 -8.42 -6.13 14.78
C LYS A 199 -9.38 -6.38 13.63
N ARG A 200 -10.60 -5.85 13.77
CA ARG A 200 -11.53 -5.75 12.64
C ARG A 200 -11.07 -4.65 11.68
N VAL A 201 -10.31 -5.01 10.66
CA VAL A 201 -9.76 -4.09 9.66
C VAL A 201 -10.63 -4.06 8.40
N VAL A 202 -10.98 -2.85 7.95
CA VAL A 202 -11.60 -2.61 6.63
C VAL A 202 -10.69 -1.69 5.81
N ILE A 203 -10.37 -2.10 4.59
CA ILE A 203 -9.61 -1.34 3.61
C ILE A 203 -10.61 -0.72 2.63
N VAL A 204 -10.57 0.60 2.47
CA VAL A 204 -11.26 1.34 1.41
C VAL A 204 -10.26 1.53 0.27
N ASP A 205 -10.41 0.71 -0.77
CA ASP A 205 -9.43 0.60 -1.85
C ASP A 205 -9.99 1.21 -3.15
N THR A 206 -9.53 2.43 -3.46
CA THR A 206 -10.01 3.19 -4.63
C THR A 206 -9.35 2.75 -5.92
N SER A 207 -8.07 2.40 -5.86
CA SER A 207 -7.24 2.10 -7.04
C SER A 207 -6.97 0.60 -7.19
N ASN A 208 -7.56 -0.23 -6.32
CA ASN A 208 -7.27 -1.66 -6.18
C ASN A 208 -5.78 -1.96 -5.94
N GLU A 209 -5.03 -0.99 -5.43
CA GLU A 209 -3.59 -1.15 -5.25
C GLU A 209 -3.27 -1.92 -3.97
N ILE A 210 -4.06 -1.79 -2.91
CA ILE A 210 -3.78 -2.45 -1.62
C ILE A 210 -4.21 -3.92 -1.68
N GLY A 211 -5.47 -4.17 -2.00
CA GLY A 211 -6.05 -5.51 -2.03
C GLY A 211 -5.95 -6.21 -3.37
N GLY A 212 -5.43 -5.57 -4.43
CA GLY A 212 -5.43 -6.13 -5.78
C GLY A 212 -6.78 -5.96 -6.49
N ASP A 213 -6.83 -6.35 -7.75
CA ASP A 213 -8.03 -6.33 -8.60
C ASP A 213 -8.89 -7.59 -8.41
N GLY A 214 -10.11 -7.57 -8.96
CA GLY A 214 -11.07 -8.68 -8.90
C GLY A 214 -11.78 -8.81 -7.55
N ASP A 215 -12.67 -9.78 -7.38
CA ASP A 215 -13.54 -9.89 -6.18
C ASP A 215 -12.80 -10.46 -4.96
N ILE A 216 -11.81 -11.32 -5.20
CA ILE A 216 -11.00 -11.97 -4.16
C ILE A 216 -9.74 -11.13 -3.91
N PRO A 217 -9.54 -10.56 -2.71
CA PRO A 217 -8.37 -9.74 -2.42
C PRO A 217 -7.10 -10.60 -2.29
N HIS A 218 -5.95 -9.95 -2.51
CA HIS A 218 -4.63 -10.54 -2.38
C HIS A 218 -4.32 -11.00 -0.94
N PRO A 219 -3.76 -12.21 -0.71
CA PRO A 219 -3.48 -12.73 0.64
C PRO A 219 -2.60 -11.84 1.52
N ALA A 220 -1.79 -10.97 0.93
CA ALA A 220 -0.90 -10.07 1.67
C ALA A 220 -1.61 -9.00 2.52
N ILE A 221 -2.94 -8.81 2.41
CA ILE A 221 -3.71 -8.02 3.38
C ILE A 221 -4.16 -8.84 4.62
N GLY A 222 -3.85 -10.14 4.67
CA GLY A 222 -4.28 -11.04 5.74
C GLY A 222 -5.80 -11.22 5.76
N SER A 223 -6.37 -11.29 6.96
CA SER A 223 -7.83 -11.39 7.18
C SER A 223 -8.56 -10.04 7.08
N ALA A 224 -7.88 -8.96 6.68
CA ALA A 224 -8.52 -7.67 6.48
C ALA A 224 -9.60 -7.74 5.41
N ARG A 225 -10.72 -7.05 5.62
CA ARG A 225 -11.80 -6.96 4.64
C ARG A 225 -11.53 -5.79 3.69
N ARG A 226 -11.95 -5.91 2.44
CA ARG A 226 -11.80 -4.86 1.42
C ARG A 226 -13.17 -4.38 0.94
N MET A 227 -13.32 -3.07 0.83
CA MET A 227 -14.40 -2.40 0.11
C MET A 227 -13.78 -1.68 -1.09
N GLN A 228 -14.22 -2.02 -2.29
CA GLN A 228 -13.77 -1.35 -3.52
C GLN A 228 -14.60 -0.09 -3.74
N VAL A 229 -13.94 1.00 -4.13
CA VAL A 229 -14.64 2.25 -4.46
C VAL A 229 -14.99 2.23 -5.96
N PRO A 230 -16.27 2.36 -6.36
CA PRO A 230 -16.65 2.30 -7.77
C PRO A 230 -16.07 3.45 -8.61
N GLU A 231 -15.99 4.65 -8.00
CA GLU A 231 -15.45 5.85 -8.63
C GLU A 231 -14.67 6.67 -7.58
N PRO A 232 -13.51 7.25 -7.91
CA PRO A 232 -12.70 8.00 -6.93
C PRO A 232 -13.48 9.10 -6.19
N CYS A 233 -14.41 9.77 -6.87
CA CYS A 233 -15.23 10.82 -6.25
C CYS A 233 -16.18 10.31 -5.14
N LEU A 234 -16.41 8.99 -5.05
CA LEU A 234 -17.27 8.35 -4.07
C LEU A 234 -16.51 7.79 -2.87
N GLN A 235 -15.18 7.90 -2.82
CA GLN A 235 -14.35 7.32 -1.77
C GLN A 235 -14.83 7.71 -0.36
N HIS A 236 -15.11 9.00 -0.13
CA HIS A 236 -15.64 9.49 1.15
C HIS A 236 -16.95 8.80 1.59
N LYS A 237 -17.84 8.44 0.65
CA LYS A 237 -19.08 7.73 0.98
C LYS A 237 -18.81 6.30 1.41
N VAL A 238 -17.92 5.62 0.70
CA VAL A 238 -17.50 4.24 1.04
C VAL A 238 -16.78 4.21 2.39
N MET A 239 -16.00 5.24 2.71
CA MET A 239 -15.39 5.40 4.04
C MET A 239 -16.43 5.46 5.17
N ILE A 240 -17.49 6.24 4.99
CA ILE A 240 -18.58 6.35 5.99
C ILE A 240 -19.36 5.04 6.06
N GLU A 241 -19.71 4.45 4.91
CA GLU A 241 -20.40 3.16 4.82
C GLU A 241 -19.65 2.05 5.56
N ALA A 242 -18.32 1.99 5.42
CA ALA A 242 -17.48 1.02 6.10
C ALA A 242 -17.72 1.04 7.62
N VAL A 243 -17.80 2.23 8.23
CA VAL A 243 -18.01 2.36 9.67
C VAL A 243 -19.46 2.09 10.07
N GLU A 244 -20.42 2.53 9.27
CA GLU A 244 -21.85 2.36 9.54
C GLU A 244 -22.30 0.90 9.47
N ASN A 245 -21.75 0.14 8.51
CA ASN A 245 -22.25 -1.20 8.20
C ASN A 245 -21.36 -2.33 8.72
N HIS A 246 -20.08 -2.08 9.04
CA HIS A 246 -19.13 -3.15 9.33
C HIS A 246 -18.44 -3.05 10.70
N MET A 247 -18.74 -2.03 11.51
CA MET A 247 -18.22 -1.85 12.88
C MET A 247 -16.69 -2.14 12.99
N PRO A 248 -15.86 -1.56 12.12
CA PRO A 248 -14.42 -1.80 12.14
C PRO A 248 -13.78 -1.20 13.39
N GLU A 249 -12.66 -1.78 13.82
CA GLU A 249 -11.74 -1.14 14.77
C GLU A 249 -10.70 -0.28 14.03
N VAL A 250 -10.39 -0.64 12.78
CA VAL A 250 -9.43 0.07 11.94
C VAL A 250 -10.01 0.26 10.53
N VAL A 251 -9.92 1.47 10.00
CA VAL A 251 -10.17 1.77 8.59
C VAL A 251 -8.87 2.19 7.93
N ILE A 252 -8.53 1.54 6.82
CA ILE A 252 -7.35 1.81 6.01
C ILE A 252 -7.81 2.50 4.73
N VAL A 253 -7.24 3.66 4.42
CA VAL A 253 -7.64 4.48 3.28
C VAL A 253 -6.42 4.88 2.47
N ASP A 254 -6.41 4.61 1.17
CA ASP A 254 -5.34 5.09 0.31
C ASP A 254 -5.64 6.49 -0.26
N GLU A 255 -4.58 7.27 -0.45
CA GLU A 255 -4.53 8.55 -1.14
C GLU A 255 -5.63 9.56 -0.78
N ILE A 256 -5.74 9.96 0.48
CA ILE A 256 -6.61 11.06 0.90
C ILE A 256 -6.17 12.36 0.22
N GLY A 257 -7.07 12.95 -0.56
CA GLY A 257 -6.81 14.09 -1.44
C GLY A 257 -7.91 15.17 -1.45
N THR A 258 -9.12 14.86 -1.00
CA THR A 258 -10.27 15.79 -1.07
C THR A 258 -10.77 16.26 0.29
N GLU A 259 -11.53 17.37 0.29
CA GLU A 259 -12.16 17.91 1.50
C GLU A 259 -13.18 16.95 2.10
N ALA A 260 -13.94 16.28 1.23
CA ALA A 260 -14.94 15.29 1.63
C ALA A 260 -14.29 14.08 2.31
N GLU A 261 -13.15 13.60 1.82
CA GLU A 261 -12.38 12.52 2.46
C GLU A 261 -11.78 12.97 3.79
N ALA A 262 -11.24 14.19 3.88
CA ALA A 262 -10.70 14.73 5.12
C ALA A 262 -11.79 14.88 6.20
N LEU A 263 -12.98 15.32 5.80
CA LEU A 263 -14.16 15.36 6.68
C LEU A 263 -14.58 13.95 7.10
N ALA A 264 -14.64 12.99 6.17
CA ALA A 264 -14.97 11.60 6.48
C ALA A 264 -13.97 10.99 7.48
N CYS A 265 -12.67 11.23 7.30
CA CYS A 265 -11.66 10.81 8.28
C CYS A 265 -11.96 11.36 9.68
N ARG A 266 -12.31 12.64 9.80
CA ARG A 266 -12.64 13.24 11.09
C ARG A 266 -13.84 12.58 11.73
N THR A 267 -14.92 12.38 10.98
CA THR A 267 -16.13 11.71 11.46
C THR A 267 -15.84 10.28 11.92
N ILE A 268 -14.96 9.56 11.23
CA ILE A 268 -14.54 8.20 11.60
C ILE A 268 -13.72 8.22 12.89
N ALA A 269 -12.75 9.13 13.01
CA ALA A 269 -11.92 9.27 14.20
C ALA A 269 -12.75 9.65 15.44
N GLU A 270 -13.75 10.53 15.29
CA GLU A 270 -14.68 10.92 16.37
C GLU A 270 -15.52 9.74 16.89
N ARG A 271 -15.71 8.69 16.08
CA ARG A 271 -16.35 7.43 16.48
C ARG A 271 -15.38 6.46 17.17
N GLY A 272 -14.13 6.86 17.41
CA GLY A 272 -13.10 6.05 18.07
C GLY A 272 -12.50 4.94 17.21
N VAL A 273 -12.65 5.04 15.88
CA VAL A 273 -12.07 4.10 14.93
C VAL A 273 -10.66 4.57 14.55
N MET A 274 -9.68 3.67 14.63
CA MET A 274 -8.31 3.96 14.20
C MET A 274 -8.28 4.12 12.68
N LEU A 275 -7.62 5.16 12.19
CA LEU A 275 -7.38 5.36 10.77
C LEU A 275 -5.92 5.11 10.42
N VAL A 276 -5.68 4.37 9.34
CA VAL A 276 -4.37 4.34 8.69
C VAL A 276 -4.56 4.89 7.29
N GLY A 277 -3.87 5.97 6.96
CA GLY A 277 -4.08 6.70 5.72
C GLY A 277 -2.78 7.01 4.99
N THR A 278 -2.87 7.19 3.67
CA THR A 278 -1.87 7.98 2.94
C THR A 278 -2.52 9.28 2.47
N ALA A 279 -1.74 10.35 2.25
CA ALA A 279 -2.27 11.59 1.70
C ALA A 279 -1.35 12.18 0.61
N HIS A 280 -1.95 13.00 -0.25
CA HIS A 280 -1.23 13.75 -1.26
C HIS A 280 -0.30 14.80 -0.62
N GLY A 281 1.00 14.48 -0.58
CA GLY A 281 2.04 15.37 -0.08
C GLY A 281 3.35 14.64 0.20
N GLU A 282 4.47 15.32 -0.03
CA GLU A 282 5.79 14.75 0.25
C GLU A 282 6.20 14.92 1.72
N ARG A 283 5.75 16.02 2.34
CA ARG A 283 6.16 16.47 3.68
C ARG A 283 4.99 17.10 4.42
N LEU A 284 5.03 17.09 5.74
CA LEU A 284 4.11 17.79 6.63
C LEU A 284 3.99 19.27 6.26
N ALA A 285 5.11 19.90 5.85
CA ALA A 285 5.10 21.29 5.42
C ALA A 285 4.20 21.54 4.20
N ASN A 286 4.06 20.57 3.28
CA ASN A 286 3.13 20.64 2.16
C ASN A 286 1.68 20.47 2.64
N LEU A 287 1.46 19.53 3.56
CA LEU A 287 0.16 19.24 4.12
C LEU A 287 -0.42 20.45 4.89
N ILE A 288 0.40 21.11 5.71
CA ILE A 288 -0.01 22.30 6.48
C ILE A 288 -0.42 23.47 5.58
N LYS A 289 0.24 23.62 4.42
CA LYS A 289 -0.08 24.68 3.44
C LYS A 289 -1.32 24.37 2.60
N ASN A 290 -1.71 23.10 2.54
CA ASN A 290 -2.90 22.68 1.83
C ASN A 290 -4.12 22.98 2.70
N SER A 291 -4.94 23.97 2.29
CA SER A 291 -6.13 24.39 3.04
C SER A 291 -7.16 23.29 3.23
N THR A 292 -7.15 22.27 2.38
CA THR A 292 -8.08 21.15 2.41
C THR A 292 -7.57 20.02 3.32
N LEU A 293 -6.29 19.66 3.19
CA LEU A 293 -5.72 18.50 3.89
C LEU A 293 -5.06 18.83 5.23
N CYS A 294 -4.81 20.11 5.55
CA CYS A 294 -4.25 20.50 6.84
C CYS A 294 -5.13 20.08 8.03
N ASP A 295 -6.43 19.89 7.77
CA ASP A 295 -7.40 19.39 8.74
C ASP A 295 -7.07 17.98 9.26
N LEU A 296 -6.40 17.15 8.46
CA LEU A 296 -5.95 15.81 8.88
C LEU A 296 -4.98 15.88 10.08
N VAL A 297 -4.23 16.98 10.20
CA VAL A 297 -3.29 17.25 11.29
C VAL A 297 -3.81 18.30 12.28
N GLY A 298 -5.13 18.54 12.28
CA GLY A 298 -5.81 19.43 13.23
C GLY A 298 -5.94 20.87 12.78
N GLY A 299 -5.61 21.16 11.52
CA GLY A 299 -5.71 22.49 10.92
C GLY A 299 -4.74 23.50 11.50
N VAL A 300 -4.68 24.68 10.88
CA VAL A 300 -3.88 25.82 11.37
C VAL A 300 -4.71 27.07 11.47
N GLN A 301 -4.45 27.88 12.50
CA GLN A 301 -5.09 29.16 12.72
C GLN A 301 -4.06 30.21 13.15
N SER A 302 -4.28 31.47 12.75
CA SER A 302 -3.47 32.58 13.24
C SER A 302 -3.98 33.02 14.60
N VAL A 303 -3.10 33.04 15.59
CA VAL A 303 -3.41 33.48 16.96
C VAL A 303 -2.53 34.68 17.31
N THR A 304 -3.13 35.68 17.94
CA THR A 304 -2.40 36.83 18.49
C THR A 304 -2.01 36.54 19.93
N LEU A 305 -0.71 36.41 20.18
CA LEU A 305 -0.10 36.28 21.50
C LEU A 305 -0.07 37.63 22.22
N GLY A 306 -0.23 37.59 23.55
CA GLY A 306 0.06 38.73 24.41
C GLY A 306 1.54 39.07 24.44
N ASP A 307 1.88 40.28 24.88
CA ASP A 307 3.24 40.83 24.83
C ASP A 307 4.26 39.99 25.61
N ASP A 308 3.85 39.49 26.78
CA ASP A 308 4.70 38.64 27.63
C ASP A 308 4.95 37.27 26.98
N GLU A 309 3.92 36.65 26.39
CA GLU A 309 4.02 35.35 25.72
C GLU A 309 4.83 35.43 24.42
N ALA A 310 4.63 36.48 23.62
CA ALA A 310 5.42 36.74 22.42
C ALA A 310 6.90 36.97 22.76
N ARG A 311 7.17 37.72 23.84
CA ARG A 311 8.54 37.93 24.35
C ARG A 311 9.15 36.63 24.88
N ALA A 312 8.38 35.82 25.61
CA ALA A 312 8.84 34.53 26.15
C ALA A 312 9.19 33.53 25.03
N ARG A 313 8.40 33.49 23.95
CA ARG A 313 8.64 32.60 22.80
C ARG A 313 9.64 33.16 21.78
N GLY A 314 10.02 34.43 21.91
CA GLY A 314 10.90 35.10 20.94
C GLY A 314 10.27 35.23 19.54
N THR A 315 8.94 35.34 19.45
CA THR A 315 8.20 35.40 18.19
C THR A 315 7.50 36.74 18.00
N GLN A 316 7.02 36.99 16.78
CA GLN A 316 6.04 38.05 16.54
C GLN A 316 4.75 37.78 17.34
N LYS A 317 3.92 38.82 17.52
CA LYS A 317 2.63 38.68 18.20
C LYS A 317 1.65 37.78 17.44
N SER A 318 1.74 37.69 16.12
CA SER A 318 0.92 36.76 15.34
C SER A 318 1.72 35.49 15.03
N VAL A 319 1.19 34.33 15.42
CA VAL A 319 1.78 33.01 15.15
C VAL A 319 0.72 32.04 14.62
N LEU A 320 1.16 31.01 13.90
CA LEU A 320 0.29 29.92 13.50
C LEU A 320 0.28 28.83 14.59
N GLU A 321 -0.91 28.47 15.04
CA GLU A 321 -1.16 27.42 16.02
C GLU A 321 -2.11 26.37 15.45
N ARG A 322 -2.11 25.16 16.02
CA ARG A 322 -3.06 24.12 15.64
C ARG A 322 -4.48 24.53 16.06
N LYS A 323 -5.46 24.28 15.19
CA LYS A 323 -6.86 24.69 15.42
C LYS A 323 -7.61 23.72 16.34
N ALA A 324 -7.39 22.41 16.17
CA ALA A 324 -8.08 21.35 16.87
C ALA A 324 -7.15 20.14 17.08
N PRO A 325 -7.54 19.14 17.90
CA PRO A 325 -6.84 17.85 17.91
C PRO A 325 -6.73 17.27 16.48
N PRO A 326 -5.62 16.60 16.15
CA PRO A 326 -5.43 16.03 14.83
C PRO A 326 -6.31 14.80 14.63
N THR A 327 -6.86 14.63 13.43
CA THR A 327 -7.49 13.36 13.02
C THR A 327 -6.47 12.23 13.01
N PHE A 328 -5.23 12.54 12.64
CA PHE A 328 -4.08 11.64 12.66
C PHE A 328 -3.02 12.15 13.64
N PRO A 329 -3.03 11.66 14.90
CA PRO A 329 -2.03 12.04 15.90
C PRO A 329 -0.60 11.69 15.50
N LEU A 330 -0.43 10.60 14.75
CA LEU A 330 0.86 10.14 14.25
C LEU A 330 0.96 10.44 12.75
N LEU A 331 2.06 11.08 12.35
CA LEU A 331 2.39 11.33 10.95
C LEU A 331 3.81 10.86 10.66
N ILE A 332 3.96 10.12 9.57
CA ILE A 332 5.21 9.47 9.18
C ILE A 332 5.58 9.93 7.78
N GLU A 333 6.81 10.42 7.59
CA GLU A 333 7.29 10.95 6.31
C GLU A 333 8.21 9.95 5.62
N MET A 334 7.66 9.08 4.79
CA MET A 334 8.42 8.14 3.98
C MET A 334 9.27 8.88 2.93
N ARG A 335 10.55 9.09 3.23
CA ARG A 335 11.52 9.72 2.34
C ARG A 335 11.97 8.77 1.25
N GLU A 336 12.28 7.54 1.68
CA GLU A 336 12.76 6.45 0.86
C GLU A 336 12.18 5.14 1.41
N GLN A 337 12.31 4.05 0.64
CA GLN A 337 11.72 2.76 1.01
C GLN A 337 12.19 2.23 2.38
N HIS A 338 13.40 2.60 2.80
CA HIS A 338 14.02 2.19 4.07
C HIS A 338 14.31 3.36 5.02
N TYR A 339 13.74 4.55 4.78
CA TYR A 339 13.95 5.74 5.61
C TYR A 339 12.68 6.59 5.72
N TRP A 340 12.06 6.56 6.91
CA TRP A 340 10.74 7.14 7.20
C TRP A 340 10.81 8.16 8.35
#